data_AF-A0A7X6VMC8-F1
#
_entry.id   AF-A0A7X6VMC8-F1
#
_cell.length_a   1.000
_cell.length_b   1.000
_cell.length_c   1.000
_cell.angle_alpha   90.00
_cell.angle_beta   90.00
_cell.angle_gamma   90.00
#
_symmetry.space_group_name_H-M   'P 1'
#
loop_
_entity.id
_entity.type
_entity.pdbx_description
1 polymer ?
#
loop_
_entity_poly.entity_id
_entity_poly.type
_entity_poly.pdbx_seq_one_letter_code
_entity_poly.pdbx_strand_id
1 'polypeptide(L)'
;MDIGLISILLFGSMLFLLASGLPVAFVLGGLAVIFTAVFWGPESLFIIVARTFSMMSSTTLVAAPLFVLMAVVLERSGVAEDLFEMMYRWSGGIKGGLAVGTVLACTLIAAMSGIASTGVVVMGVMALPAMLKRGYDKELATGCVLAGGVLGPLIPPS
;
A
#
# COMPACT_ATOMS: atom_id res chain seq x y z
N MET A 1 -16.81 -34.77 10.82
CA MET A 1 -17.12 -34.18 9.50
C MET A 1 -16.04 -34.61 8.53
N ASP A 2 -16.40 -34.93 7.29
CA ASP A 2 -15.42 -35.13 6.22
C ASP A 2 -14.58 -33.87 6.01
N ILE A 3 -13.28 -34.06 5.77
CA ILE A 3 -12.31 -32.99 5.55
C ILE A 3 -12.78 -32.06 4.41
N GLY A 4 -13.37 -32.62 3.35
CA GLY A 4 -13.91 -31.84 2.24
C GLY A 4 -15.02 -30.88 2.64
N LEU A 5 -15.89 -31.28 3.59
CA LEU A 5 -16.99 -30.43 4.05
C LEU A 5 -16.47 -29.28 4.93
N ILE A 6 -15.44 -29.54 5.75
CA ILE A 6 -14.77 -28.51 6.56
C ILE A 6 -14.08 -27.49 5.64
N SER A 7 -13.38 -27.95 4.60
CA SER A 7 -12.72 -27.06 3.64
C SER A 7 -13.73 -26.18 2.88
N ILE A 8 -14.84 -26.76 2.41
CA ILE A 8 -15.90 -25.99 1.73
C ILE A 8 -16.50 -24.96 2.69
N LEU A 9 -16.74 -25.32 3.95
CA LEU A 9 -17.30 -24.40 4.94
C LEU A 9 -16.33 -23.26 5.27
N LEU A 10 -15.03 -23.57 5.43
CA LEU A 10 -13.98 -22.58 5.69
C LEU A 10 -13.80 -21.61 4.53
N PHE A 11 -13.58 -22.12 3.32
CA PHE A 11 -13.39 -21.27 2.14
C PHE A 11 -14.67 -20.54 1.74
N GLY A 12 -15.83 -21.20 1.83
CA GLY A 12 -17.12 -20.59 1.54
C GLY A 12 -17.46 -19.44 2.47
N SER A 13 -17.28 -19.63 3.79
CA SER A 13 -17.48 -18.55 4.77
C SER A 13 -16.46 -17.42 4.62
N MET A 14 -15.20 -17.74 4.31
CA MET A 14 -14.16 -16.73 4.02
C MET A 14 -14.52 -15.85 2.83
N LEU A 15 -14.89 -16.45 1.69
CA LEU A 15 -15.27 -15.70 0.49
C LEU A 15 -16.51 -14.83 0.74
N PHE A 16 -17.50 -15.36 1.46
CA PHE A 16 -18.70 -14.63 1.81
C PHE A 16 -18.42 -13.41 2.70
N LEU A 17 -17.61 -13.59 3.76
CA LEU A 17 -17.25 -12.51 4.69
C LEU A 17 -16.31 -11.48 4.06
N LEU A 18 -15.45 -11.88 3.12
CA LEU A 18 -14.67 -10.94 2.33
C LEU A 18 -15.57 -10.14 1.37
N ALA A 19 -16.55 -10.79 0.75
CA ALA A 19 -17.51 -10.11 -0.14
C ALA A 19 -18.41 -9.11 0.60
N SER A 20 -18.63 -9.27 1.91
CA SER A 20 -19.38 -8.30 2.72
C SER A 20 -18.59 -7.01 3.03
N GLY A 21 -17.34 -6.88 2.57
CA GLY A 21 -16.52 -5.68 2.74
C GLY A 21 -15.92 -5.51 4.14
N LEU A 22 -15.94 -6.55 4.97
CA LEU A 22 -15.29 -6.53 6.28
C LEU A 22 -13.76 -6.48 6.11
N PRO A 23 -13.02 -5.79 6.99
CA PRO A 23 -11.56 -5.76 6.90
C PRO A 23 -10.98 -7.17 6.99
N VAL A 24 -10.07 -7.48 6.08
CA VAL A 24 -9.48 -8.82 5.89
C VAL A 24 -8.94 -9.41 7.19
N ALA A 25 -8.33 -8.58 8.04
CA ALA A 25 -7.78 -9.01 9.33
C ALA A 25 -8.85 -9.62 10.26
N PHE A 26 -10.04 -9.01 10.33
CA PHE A 26 -11.14 -9.51 11.17
C PHE A 26 -11.78 -10.76 10.57
N VAL A 27 -11.88 -10.83 9.24
CA VAL A 27 -12.42 -12.00 8.55
C VAL A 27 -11.54 -13.22 8.77
N LEU A 28 -10.24 -13.10 8.45
CA LEU A 28 -9.30 -14.22 8.59
C LEU A 28 -9.05 -14.58 10.06
N GLY A 29 -8.85 -13.58 10.92
CA GLY A 29 -8.62 -13.81 12.35
C GLY A 29 -9.86 -14.37 13.05
N GLY A 30 -11.04 -13.84 12.75
CA GLY A 30 -12.31 -14.32 13.31
C GLY A 30 -12.62 -15.75 12.87
N LEU A 31 -12.45 -16.06 11.59
CA LEU A 31 -12.61 -17.44 11.09
C LEU A 31 -11.58 -18.39 11.72
N ALA A 32 -10.32 -17.96 11.88
CA ALA A 32 -9.31 -18.77 12.55
C ALA A 32 -9.72 -19.08 14.00
N VAL A 33 -10.23 -18.10 14.76
CA VAL A 33 -10.72 -18.30 16.13
C VAL A 33 -11.93 -19.22 16.18
N ILE A 34 -12.95 -18.95 15.35
CA ILE A 34 -14.20 -19.71 15.34
C ILE A 34 -13.95 -21.16 14.94
N PHE A 35 -13.20 -21.41 13.87
CA PHE A 35 -12.93 -22.78 13.41
C PHE A 35 -12.02 -23.53 14.38
N THR A 36 -11.02 -22.87 14.96
CA THR A 36 -10.16 -23.51 15.96
C THR A 36 -10.98 -23.90 17.20
N ALA A 37 -11.82 -22.99 17.72
CA ALA A 37 -12.67 -23.28 18.87
C ALA A 37 -13.69 -24.40 18.61
N VAL A 38 -14.35 -24.40 17.43
CA VAL A 38 -15.42 -25.35 17.11
C VAL A 38 -14.87 -26.74 16.75
N PHE A 39 -13.77 -26.82 16.01
CA PHE A 39 -13.26 -28.10 15.50
C PHE A 39 -12.16 -28.71 16.38
N TRP A 40 -11.33 -27.89 17.03
CA TRP A 40 -10.20 -28.33 17.86
C TRP A 40 -10.46 -28.13 19.37
N GLY A 41 -11.59 -27.49 19.72
CA GLY A 41 -12.02 -27.26 21.09
C GLY A 41 -11.44 -25.97 21.71
N PRO A 42 -12.06 -25.42 22.77
CA PRO A 42 -11.63 -24.15 23.38
C PRO A 42 -10.18 -24.16 23.91
N GLU A 43 -9.68 -25.31 24.35
CA GLU A 43 -8.30 -25.48 24.84
C GLU A 43 -7.25 -25.17 23.76
N SER A 44 -7.61 -25.36 22.48
CA SER A 44 -6.72 -25.14 21.34
C SER A 44 -6.54 -23.64 20.99
N LEU A 45 -7.32 -22.75 21.59
CA LEU A 45 -7.21 -21.29 21.40
C LEU A 45 -5.83 -20.75 21.79
N PHE A 46 -5.12 -21.45 22.69
CA PHE A 46 -3.74 -21.10 23.04
C PHE A 46 -2.80 -21.09 21.82
N ILE A 47 -3.06 -21.92 20.80
CA ILE A 47 -2.28 -21.94 19.56
C ILE A 47 -2.36 -20.59 18.84
N ILE A 48 -3.52 -19.94 18.85
CA ILE A 48 -3.72 -18.62 18.23
C ILE A 48 -2.90 -17.56 18.96
N VAL A 49 -2.90 -17.61 20.30
CA VAL A 49 -2.10 -16.70 21.13
C VAL A 49 -0.60 -16.91 20.86
N ALA A 50 -0.13 -18.15 20.88
CA ALA A 50 1.27 -18.49 20.62
C ALA A 50 1.72 -18.05 19.21
N ARG A 51 0.88 -18.26 18.18
CA ARG A 51 1.14 -17.80 16.81
C ARG A 51 1.19 -16.28 16.72
N THR A 52 0.27 -15.59 17.39
CA THR A 52 0.25 -14.12 17.42
C THR A 52 1.52 -13.57 18.05
N PHE A 53 1.94 -14.11 19.20
CA PHE A 53 3.20 -13.72 19.85
C PHE A 53 4.42 -13.99 18.96
N SER A 54 4.49 -15.17 18.34
CA SER A 54 5.57 -15.50 17.42
C SER A 54 5.64 -14.53 16.24
N MET A 55 4.50 -14.08 15.73
CA MET A 55 4.45 -13.14 14.61
C MET A 55 4.84 -11.72 15.04
N MET A 56 4.43 -11.29 16.24
CA MET A 56 4.86 -10.02 16.83
C MET A 56 6.39 -9.94 17.04
N SER A 57 7.04 -11.07 17.34
CA SER A 57 8.49 -11.14 17.49
C SER A 57 9.26 -11.28 16.16
N SER A 58 8.57 -11.22 15.01
CA SER A 58 9.23 -11.31 13.71
C SER A 58 10.05 -10.06 13.40
N THR A 59 11.29 -10.26 12.95
CA THR A 59 12.16 -9.18 12.47
C THR A 59 11.58 -8.44 11.27
N THR A 60 10.66 -9.06 10.52
CA THR A 60 9.95 -8.41 9.41
C THR A 60 9.12 -7.22 9.89
N LEU A 61 8.52 -7.28 11.08
CA LEU A 61 7.73 -6.17 11.61
C LEU A 61 8.59 -4.96 11.99
N VAL A 62 9.89 -5.17 12.22
CA VAL A 62 10.85 -4.08 12.47
C VAL A 62 11.13 -3.27 11.19
N ALA A 63 10.96 -3.87 10.02
CA ALA A 63 11.15 -3.17 8.75
C ALA A 63 10.12 -2.05 8.56
N ALA A 64 8.86 -2.26 8.94
CA ALA A 64 7.78 -1.28 8.79
C ALA A 64 8.10 0.11 9.42
N PRO A 65 8.46 0.23 10.72
CA PRO A 65 8.81 1.52 11.31
C PRO A 65 10.11 2.09 10.74
N LEU A 66 11.07 1.27 10.34
CA LEU A 66 12.31 1.73 9.71
C LEU A 66 12.04 2.33 8.32
N PHE A 67 11.12 1.76 7.55
CA PHE A 67 10.67 2.32 6.27
C PHE A 67 9.96 3.65 6.47
N VAL A 68 9.07 3.75 7.46
CA VAL A 68 8.43 5.03 7.80
C VAL A 68 9.46 6.06 8.23
N LEU A 69 10.45 5.68 9.04
CA LEU A 69 11.54 6.57 9.45
C LEU A 69 12.34 7.06 8.23
N MET A 70 12.75 6.15 7.35
CA MET A 70 13.46 6.49 6.11
C MET A 70 12.64 7.44 5.24
N ALA A 71 11.35 7.17 5.06
CA ALA A 71 10.43 8.01 4.30
C ALA A 71 10.41 9.44 4.84
N VAL A 72 10.25 9.60 6.16
CA VAL A 72 10.23 10.90 6.83
C VAL A 72 11.57 11.61 6.70
N VAL A 73 12.70 10.90 6.85
CA VAL A 73 14.04 11.49 6.70
C VAL A 73 14.24 12.01 5.28
N LEU A 74 13.89 11.21 4.26
CA LEU A 74 14.01 11.61 2.85
C LEU A 74 13.10 12.82 2.53
N GLU A 75 11.86 12.82 3.02
CA GLU A 75 10.92 13.92 2.82
C GLU A 75 11.40 15.21 3.51
N ARG A 76 11.89 15.12 4.76
CA ARG A 76 12.38 16.28 5.53
C ARG A 76 13.72 16.81 5.05
N SER A 77 14.52 15.98 4.36
CA SER A 77 15.82 16.38 3.82
C SER A 77 15.75 17.18 2.51
N GLY A 78 14.57 17.29 1.89
CA GLY A 78 14.39 17.96 0.60
C GLY A 78 14.76 17.09 -0.62
N VAL A 79 15.30 15.88 -0.42
CA VAL A 79 15.69 14.97 -1.51
C VAL A 79 14.51 14.62 -2.42
N ALA A 80 13.30 14.51 -1.88
CA ALA A 80 12.10 14.25 -2.68
C ALA A 80 11.77 15.39 -3.66
N GLU A 81 12.02 16.63 -3.26
CA GLU A 81 11.78 17.83 -4.08
C GLU A 81 12.85 17.96 -5.17
N ASP A 82 14.12 17.74 -4.82
CA ASP A 82 15.23 17.69 -5.77
C ASP A 82 15.02 16.61 -6.85
N LEU A 83 14.56 15.43 -6.43
CA LEU A 83 14.25 14.32 -7.33
C LEU A 83 13.10 14.69 -8.28
N PHE A 84 12.07 15.36 -7.79
CA PHE A 84 10.98 15.86 -8.62
C PHE A 84 11.47 16.87 -9.66
N GLU A 85 12.29 17.85 -9.26
CA GLU A 85 12.82 18.84 -10.20
C GLU A 85 13.72 18.20 -11.25
N MET A 86 14.52 17.21 -10.87
CA MET A 86 15.31 16.40 -11.80
C MET A 86 14.42 15.67 -12.81
N MET A 87 13.37 14.97 -12.34
CA MET A 87 12.45 14.24 -13.22
C MET A 87 11.73 15.17 -14.18
N TYR A 88 11.30 16.34 -13.71
CA TYR A 88 10.68 17.37 -14.55
C TYR A 88 11.63 17.91 -15.62
N ARG A 89 12.89 18.18 -15.27
CA ARG A 89 13.91 18.61 -16.24
C ARG A 89 14.21 17.53 -17.27
N TRP A 90 14.27 16.27 -16.83
CA TRP A 90 14.54 15.15 -17.72
C TRP A 90 13.40 14.90 -18.71
N SER A 91 12.14 15.06 -18.26
CA SER A 91 10.97 14.85 -19.10
C SER A 91 10.61 16.07 -19.96
N GLY A 92 11.16 17.26 -19.71
CA GLY A 92 10.83 18.52 -20.38
C GLY A 92 11.01 18.54 -21.91
N GLY A 93 11.82 17.65 -22.47
CA GLY A 93 12.01 17.53 -23.93
C GLY A 93 10.89 16.78 -24.66
N ILE A 94 9.97 16.14 -23.94
CA ILE A 94 8.93 15.27 -24.51
C ILE A 94 7.59 16.02 -24.54
N LYS A 95 6.80 15.84 -25.62
CA LYS A 95 5.41 16.30 -25.67
C LYS A 95 4.61 15.56 -24.59
N GLY A 96 4.05 16.28 -23.62
CA GLY A 96 3.44 15.66 -22.43
C GLY A 96 4.43 15.39 -21.28
N GLY A 97 5.67 15.88 -21.39
CA GLY A 97 6.75 15.62 -20.44
C GLY A 97 6.43 15.94 -18.99
N LEU A 98 5.61 16.96 -18.75
CA LEU A 98 5.17 17.29 -17.39
C LEU A 98 4.34 16.15 -16.78
N ALA A 99 3.42 15.53 -17.53
CA ALA A 99 2.64 14.39 -17.05
C ALA A 99 3.51 13.15 -16.79
N VAL A 100 4.44 12.85 -17.72
CA VAL A 100 5.38 11.72 -17.56
C VAL A 100 6.27 11.93 -16.34
N GLY A 101 6.81 13.14 -16.17
CA GLY A 101 7.63 13.51 -15.02
C GLY A 101 6.86 13.42 -13.71
N THR A 102 5.58 13.83 -13.70
CA THR A 102 4.72 13.68 -12.52
C THR A 102 4.47 12.22 -12.15
N VAL A 103 4.17 11.34 -13.12
CA VAL A 103 3.99 9.91 -12.84
C VAL A 103 5.28 9.32 -12.27
N LEU A 104 6.42 9.54 -12.92
CA LEU A 104 7.71 9.02 -12.48
C LEU A 104 8.11 9.52 -11.10
N ALA A 105 8.01 10.84 -10.86
CA ALA A 105 8.33 11.42 -9.56
C ALA A 105 7.38 10.92 -8.47
N CYS A 106 6.08 10.84 -8.74
CA CYS A 106 5.10 10.31 -7.81
C CYS A 106 5.40 8.84 -7.45
N THR A 107 5.70 8.02 -8.46
CA THR A 107 6.07 6.61 -8.27
C THR A 107 7.34 6.46 -7.46
N LEU A 108 8.38 7.27 -7.71
CA LEU A 108 9.63 7.21 -6.94
C LEU A 108 9.41 7.63 -5.48
N ILE A 109 8.66 8.70 -5.22
CA ILE A 109 8.35 9.14 -3.85
C ILE A 109 7.49 8.10 -3.12
N ALA A 110 6.50 7.52 -3.80
CA ALA A 110 5.66 6.47 -3.25
C ALA A 110 6.46 5.17 -3.00
N ALA A 111 7.43 4.84 -3.87
CA ALA A 111 8.32 3.69 -3.69
C ALA A 111 9.27 3.86 -2.49
N MET A 112 9.86 5.06 -2.34
CA MET A 112 10.71 5.36 -1.18
C MET A 112 9.93 5.37 0.13
N SER A 113 8.68 5.81 0.11
CA SER A 113 7.85 5.87 1.33
C SER A 113 7.11 4.58 1.65
N GLY A 114 6.97 3.66 0.69
CA GLY A 114 6.15 2.45 0.81
C GLY A 114 4.65 2.71 0.95
N ILE A 115 4.21 3.97 0.90
CA ILE A 115 2.84 4.41 1.15
C ILE A 115 2.32 5.14 -0.08
N ALA A 116 1.35 4.54 -0.77
CA ALA A 116 0.77 5.08 -2.00
C ALA A 116 0.26 6.52 -1.84
N SER A 117 -0.33 6.85 -0.68
CA SER A 117 -0.93 8.17 -0.44
C SER A 117 0.09 9.30 -0.33
N THR A 118 1.32 9.02 0.11
CA THR A 118 2.34 10.06 0.31
C THR A 118 2.71 10.73 -1.02
N GLY A 119 3.01 9.93 -2.05
CA GLY A 119 3.30 10.44 -3.39
C GLY A 119 2.12 11.24 -3.98
N VAL A 120 0.89 10.80 -3.75
CA VAL A 120 -0.33 11.47 -4.24
C VAL A 120 -0.54 12.83 -3.56
N VAL A 121 -0.34 12.93 -2.25
CA VAL A 121 -0.54 14.19 -1.51
C VAL A 121 0.52 15.22 -1.91
N VAL A 122 1.79 14.83 -1.94
CA VAL A 122 2.90 15.72 -2.31
C VAL A 122 2.72 16.21 -3.76
N MET A 123 2.49 15.29 -4.70
CA MET A 123 2.33 15.64 -6.12
C MET A 123 1.00 16.33 -6.41
N GLY A 124 -0.05 16.05 -5.65
CA GLY A 124 -1.32 16.75 -5.73
C GLY A 124 -1.18 18.24 -5.39
N VAL A 125 -0.32 18.59 -4.44
CA VAL A 125 -0.07 19.99 -4.07
C VAL A 125 0.92 20.66 -5.02
N MET A 126 1.96 19.96 -5.47
CA MET A 126 3.03 20.54 -6.29
C MET A 126 2.75 20.49 -7.80
N ALA A 127 2.42 19.31 -8.34
CA ALA A 127 2.35 19.06 -9.77
C ALA A 127 0.99 19.42 -10.38
N LEU A 128 -0.11 19.12 -9.69
CA LEU A 128 -1.46 19.40 -10.21
C LEU A 128 -1.69 20.87 -10.60
N PRO A 129 -1.38 21.89 -9.76
CA PRO A 129 -1.55 23.29 -10.17
C PRO A 129 -0.61 23.68 -11.32
N ALA A 130 0.59 23.10 -11.38
CA ALA A 130 1.55 23.35 -12.44
C ALA A 130 1.12 22.76 -13.80
N MET A 131 0.41 21.63 -13.80
CA MET A 131 -0.19 21.00 -14.98
C MET A 131 -1.38 21.80 -15.50
N LEU A 132 -2.29 22.20 -14.62
CA LEU A 132 -3.48 22.98 -15.01
C LEU A 132 -3.09 24.35 -15.60
N LYS A 133 -2.09 25.03 -15.02
CA LYS A 133 -1.56 26.31 -15.58
C LYS A 133 -0.99 26.18 -16.99
N ARG A 134 -0.55 24.98 -17.38
CA ARG A 134 0.01 24.68 -18.71
C ARG A 134 -1.03 24.11 -19.68
N GLY A 135 -2.31 24.15 -19.31
CA GLY A 135 -3.41 23.72 -20.18
C GLY A 135 -3.59 22.21 -20.27
N TYR A 136 -3.06 21.43 -19.32
CA TYR A 136 -3.38 20.01 -19.23
C TYR A 136 -4.85 19.84 -18.86
N ASP A 137 -5.49 18.84 -19.47
CA ASP A 137 -6.82 18.40 -19.08
C ASP A 137 -6.83 17.95 -17.59
N LYS A 138 -7.93 18.24 -16.90
CA LYS A 138 -8.07 17.98 -15.46
C LYS A 138 -8.11 16.49 -15.16
N GLU A 139 -8.76 15.69 -16.00
CA GLU A 139 -8.82 14.23 -15.85
C GLU A 139 -7.45 13.62 -16.10
N LEU A 140 -6.72 14.11 -17.10
CA LEU A 140 -5.35 13.67 -17.35
C LEU A 140 -4.42 14.01 -16.18
N ALA A 141 -4.47 15.24 -15.66
CA ALA A 141 -3.59 15.67 -14.59
C ALA A 141 -3.85 14.91 -13.28
N THR A 142 -5.12 14.74 -12.91
CA THR A 142 -5.50 13.96 -11.71
C THR A 142 -5.22 12.47 -11.89
N GLY A 143 -5.51 11.91 -13.08
CA GLY A 143 -5.21 10.52 -13.43
C GLY A 143 -3.72 10.20 -13.34
N CYS A 144 -2.85 11.08 -13.83
CA CYS A 144 -1.40 10.90 -13.74
C CYS A 144 -0.89 10.88 -12.29
N VAL A 145 -1.38 11.78 -11.43
CA VAL A 145 -1.00 11.80 -10.01
C VAL A 145 -1.49 10.53 -9.30
N LEU A 146 -2.74 10.13 -9.53
CA LEU A 146 -3.32 8.94 -8.91
C LEU A 146 -2.63 7.65 -9.39
N ALA A 147 -2.36 7.54 -10.70
CA ALA A 147 -1.68 6.38 -11.28
C ALA A 147 -0.25 6.24 -10.73
N GLY A 148 0.49 7.35 -10.64
CA GLY A 148 1.85 7.36 -10.12
C GLY A 148 1.95 6.84 -8.68
N GLY A 149 0.97 7.19 -7.82
CA GLY A 149 0.95 6.78 -6.41
C GLY A 149 0.73 5.29 -6.20
N VAL A 150 -0.07 4.64 -7.05
CA VAL A 150 -0.36 3.19 -6.94
C VAL A 150 0.82 2.34 -7.41
N LEU A 151 1.68 2.87 -8.30
CA LEU A 151 2.86 2.16 -8.78
C LEU A 151 3.98 2.08 -7.73
N GLY A 152 4.05 3.03 -6.80
CA GLY A 152 5.13 3.11 -5.81
C GLY A 152 5.29 1.86 -4.97
N PRO A 153 4.22 1.37 -4.30
CA PRO A 153 4.30 0.15 -3.49
C PRO A 153 4.66 -1.12 -4.26
N LEU A 154 4.68 -1.11 -5.60
CA LEU A 154 5.10 -2.25 -6.42
C LEU A 154 6.62 -2.29 -6.64
N ILE A 155 7.34 -1.20 -6.36
CA ILE A 155 8.78 -1.10 -6.51
C ILE A 155 9.44 -1.52 -5.18
N PRO A 156 10.32 -2.55 -5.19
CA PRO A 156 11.08 -2.95 -4.01
C PRO A 156 11.84 -1.76 -3.40
N PRO A 157 11.95 -1.66 -2.06
CA PRO A 157 11.81 -2.72 -1.06
C PRO A 157 10.45 -2.67 -0.34
N SER A 158 9.36 -2.94 -1.04
CA SER A 158 8.02 -3.11 -0.46
C SER A 158 7.93 -4.34 0.44
#